data_AF-A0AAN9KQN7-F1
#
_entry.id   AF-A0AAN9KQN7-F1
#
_cell.length_a   1.000
_cell.length_b   1.000
_cell.length_c   1.000
_cell.angle_alpha   90.00
_cell.angle_beta   90.00
_cell.angle_gamma   90.00
#
_symmetry.space_group_name_H-M   'P 1'
#
loop_
_entity.id
_entity.type
_entity.pdbx_description
1 polymer ?
#
loop_
_entity_poly.entity_id
_entity_poly.type
_entity_poly.pdbx_seq_one_letter_code
_entity_poly.pdbx_strand_id
1 'polypeptide(L)'
;MYDFENDIWLCHSIAGKCFNATSFQPAINVLKDIESFMEANPSEIVTIFIEDYVISSQGLTKVFNASGLSKYWFPVSSMPKNGED
;
A
#
# COMPACT_ATOMS: atom_id res chain seq x y z
N MET A 1 -2.52 6.92 -1.92
CA MET A 1 -1.09 6.88 -2.29
C MET A 1 -0.92 7.68 -3.57
N TYR A 2 0.23 8.35 -3.74
CA TYR A 2 0.46 9.31 -4.82
C TYR A 2 1.86 9.14 -5.41
N ASP A 3 2.03 9.45 -6.69
CA ASP A 3 3.36 9.75 -7.23
C ASP A 3 3.83 11.10 -6.71
N PHE A 4 4.99 11.12 -6.06
CA PHE A 4 5.59 12.34 -5.53
C PHE A 4 7.11 12.17 -5.40
N GLU A 5 7.90 13.19 -5.76
CA GLU A 5 9.37 13.14 -5.66
C GLU A 5 10.01 11.87 -6.27
N ASN A 6 9.47 11.41 -7.41
CA ASN A 6 9.88 10.19 -8.14
C ASN A 6 9.69 8.86 -7.38
N ASP A 7 8.83 8.83 -6.36
CA ASP A 7 8.48 7.62 -5.60
C ASP A 7 6.97 7.63 -5.25
N ILE A 8 6.49 6.59 -4.55
CA ILE A 8 5.13 6.49 -4.05
C ILE A 8 5.07 6.98 -2.60
N TRP A 9 4.21 7.95 -2.35
CA TRP A 9 4.10 8.62 -1.05
C TRP A 9 2.73 8.47 -0.39
N LEU A 10 2.75 8.50 0.94
CA LEU A 10 1.59 8.79 1.75
C LEU A 10 1.45 10.30 1.85
N CYS A 11 0.30 10.82 1.41
CA CYS A 11 0.01 12.25 1.44
C CYS A 11 -1.45 12.51 1.81
N HIS A 12 -1.70 13.65 2.43
CA HIS A 12 -3.04 14.22 2.51
C HIS A 12 -3.27 15.09 1.27
N SER A 13 -4.21 14.69 0.41
CA SER A 13 -4.41 15.37 -0.86
C SER A 13 -5.11 16.71 -0.72
N ILE A 14 -4.75 17.65 -1.61
CA ILE A 14 -5.56 18.82 -1.91
C ILE A 14 -5.86 18.75 -3.41
N ALA A 15 -7.14 18.60 -3.77
CA ALA A 15 -7.59 18.46 -5.16
C ALA A 15 -6.93 17.29 -5.94
N GLY A 16 -6.70 16.15 -5.28
CA GLY A 16 -6.13 14.94 -5.88
C GLY A 16 -4.60 14.99 -6.04
N LYS A 17 -3.91 15.95 -5.44
CA LYS A 17 -2.46 16.15 -5.60
C LYS A 17 -1.73 16.12 -4.26
N CYS A 18 -0.52 15.57 -4.28
CA CYS A 18 0.42 15.61 -3.17
C CYS A 18 1.32 16.85 -3.27
N PHE A 19 1.64 17.45 -2.12
CA PHE A 19 2.49 18.64 -2.00
C PHE A 19 3.47 18.46 -0.85
N ASN A 20 4.58 19.20 -0.86
CA ASN A 20 5.58 19.15 0.23
C ASN A 20 5.00 19.42 1.63
N ALA A 21 3.97 20.25 1.73
CA ALA A 21 3.33 20.57 3.02
C ALA A 21 2.38 19.46 3.51
N THR A 22 1.99 18.53 2.63
CA THR A 22 1.01 17.48 2.93
C THR A 22 1.54 16.06 2.67
N SER A 23 2.82 15.94 2.29
CA SER A 23 3.53 14.67 2.20
C SER A 23 3.96 14.25 3.61
N PHE A 24 3.70 12.99 3.96
CA PHE A 24 4.08 12.44 5.26
C PHE A 24 5.43 11.73 5.16
N GLN A 25 5.50 10.70 4.32
CA GLN A 25 6.71 9.93 4.06
C GLN A 25 6.52 9.01 2.84
N PRO A 26 7.61 8.45 2.28
CA PRO A 26 7.52 7.40 1.28
C PRO A 26 6.71 6.21 1.79
N ALA A 27 5.83 5.66 0.95
CA ALA A 27 4.95 4.55 1.30
C ALA A 27 5.75 3.28 1.68
N ILE A 28 6.92 3.09 1.07
CA ILE A 28 7.79 1.93 1.32
C ILE A 28 8.17 1.77 2.80
N ASN A 29 8.33 2.87 3.55
CA ASN A 29 8.70 2.80 4.97
C ASN A 29 7.57 2.17 5.80
N VAL A 30 6.35 2.67 5.64
CA VAL A 30 5.17 2.15 6.35
C VAL A 30 4.85 0.72 5.92
N LEU A 31 5.00 0.41 4.63
CA LEU A 31 4.78 -0.96 4.14
C LEU A 31 5.81 -1.95 4.70
N LYS A 32 7.07 -1.52 4.96
CA LYS A 32 8.07 -2.35 5.64
C LYS A 32 7.74 -2.56 7.12
N ASP A 33 7.21 -1.54 7.79
CA ASP A 33 6.75 -1.71 9.18
C ASP A 33 5.62 -2.76 9.27
N ILE A 34 4.69 -2.73 8.31
CA ILE A 34 3.64 -3.76 8.21
C ILE A 34 4.26 -5.14 7.91
N GLU A 35 5.24 -5.21 7.02
CA GLU A 35 5.93 -6.48 6.71
C GLU A 35 6.60 -7.08 7.95
N SER A 36 7.32 -6.26 8.73
CA SER A 36 7.94 -6.68 9.99
C SER A 36 6.89 -7.12 11.02
N PHE A 37 5.73 -6.44 11.08
CA PHE A 37 4.62 -6.87 11.92
C PHE A 37 4.08 -8.24 11.48
N MET A 38 3.84 -8.44 10.19
CA MET A 38 3.32 -9.70 9.64
C MET A 38 4.31 -10.87 9.83
N GLU A 39 5.61 -10.61 9.72
CA GLU A 39 6.65 -11.61 9.98
C GLU A 39 6.66 -12.04 11.46
N ALA A 40 6.51 -11.09 12.38
CA ALA A 40 6.48 -11.38 13.82
C ALA A 40 5.15 -12.01 14.29
N ASN A 41 4.06 -11.82 13.54
CA ASN A 41 2.70 -12.20 13.96
C ASN A 41 1.99 -13.03 12.88
N PRO A 42 2.36 -14.32 12.69
CA PRO A 42 1.92 -15.13 11.55
C PRO A 42 0.44 -15.52 11.55
N SER A 43 -0.29 -15.26 12.63
CA SER A 43 -1.73 -15.57 12.76
C SER A 43 -2.63 -14.34 12.59
N GLU A 44 -2.05 -13.14 12.45
CA GLU A 44 -2.81 -11.91 12.30
C GLU A 44 -3.16 -11.62 10.85
N ILE A 45 -4.26 -10.90 10.64
CA ILE A 45 -4.70 -10.44 9.33
C ILE A 45 -4.68 -8.92 9.32
N VAL A 46 -3.99 -8.34 8.32
CA VAL A 46 -3.96 -6.90 8.08
C VAL A 46 -4.68 -6.58 6.79
N THR A 47 -5.70 -5.74 6.88
CA THR A 47 -6.41 -5.18 5.71
C THR A 47 -5.94 -3.75 5.47
N ILE A 48 -5.37 -3.49 4.30
CA ILE A 48 -4.89 -2.16 3.91
C ILE A 48 -5.88 -1.54 2.92
N PHE A 49 -6.47 -0.40 3.28
CA PHE A 49 -7.27 0.40 2.36
C PHE A 49 -6.40 1.45 1.68
N ILE A 50 -6.40 1.45 0.36
CA ILE A 50 -5.64 2.40 -0.45
C ILE A 50 -6.60 3.19 -1.31
N GLU A 51 -6.61 4.50 -1.11
CA GLU A 51 -7.12 5.43 -2.10
C GLU A 51 -6.01 5.65 -3.15
N ASP A 52 -6.20 5.11 -4.35
CA ASP A 52 -5.16 5.05 -5.37
C ASP A 52 -5.20 6.26 -6.31
N TYR A 53 -4.22 7.16 -6.14
CA TYR A 53 -3.96 8.28 -7.04
C TYR A 53 -2.62 8.11 -7.77
N VAL A 54 -2.06 6.90 -7.78
CA VAL A 54 -0.81 6.60 -8.49
C VAL A 54 -1.12 6.47 -9.99
N ILE A 55 -0.35 7.20 -10.80
CA ILE A 55 -0.43 7.24 -12.25
C ILE A 55 0.80 6.62 -12.91
N SER A 56 1.91 6.46 -12.18
CA SER A 56 3.08 5.75 -12.70
C SER A 56 2.79 4.28 -12.99
N SER A 57 3.36 3.78 -14.09
CA SER A 57 3.15 2.39 -14.51
C SER A 57 3.63 1.41 -13.44
N GLN A 58 2.69 0.63 -12.92
CA GLN A 58 2.90 -0.39 -11.88
C GLN A 58 3.46 0.18 -10.57
N GLY A 59 3.21 1.46 -10.25
CA GLY A 59 3.76 2.10 -9.04
C GLY A 59 3.39 1.34 -7.76
N LEU A 60 2.11 0.99 -7.58
CA LEU A 60 1.67 0.18 -6.43
C LEU A 60 2.29 -1.22 -6.43
N THR A 61 2.25 -1.95 -7.56
CA THR A 61 2.85 -3.29 -7.63
C THR A 61 4.34 -3.27 -7.27
N LYS A 62 5.09 -2.28 -7.77
CA LYS A 62 6.53 -2.14 -7.49
C LYS A 62 6.80 -1.86 -6.02
N VAL A 63 6.07 -0.94 -5.38
CA VAL A 63 6.30 -0.59 -3.97
C VAL A 63 5.92 -1.75 -3.03
N PHE A 64 4.87 -2.51 -3.35
CA PHE A 64 4.50 -3.70 -2.58
C PHE A 64 5.49 -4.86 -2.76
N ASN A 65 6.01 -5.06 -3.98
CA ASN A 65 7.07 -6.03 -4.21
C ASN A 65 8.35 -5.64 -3.44
N ALA A 66 8.71 -4.35 -3.47
CA ALA A 66 9.89 -3.84 -2.78
C ALA A 66 9.76 -3.87 -1.25
N SER A 67 8.54 -3.79 -0.71
CA SER A 67 8.30 -3.89 0.73
C SER A 67 8.33 -5.33 1.24
N GLY A 68 8.23 -6.32 0.36
CA GLY A 68 8.13 -7.74 0.74
C GLY A 68 6.70 -8.19 1.07
N LEU A 69 5.71 -7.29 1.00
CA LEU A 69 4.32 -7.62 1.36
C LEU A 69 3.61 -8.51 0.34
N SER A 70 4.08 -8.58 -0.90
CA SER A 70 3.44 -9.40 -1.95
C SER A 70 3.36 -10.88 -1.60
N LYS A 71 4.25 -11.39 -0.72
CA LYS A 71 4.21 -12.79 -0.24
C LYS A 71 3.01 -13.09 0.69
N TYR A 72 2.39 -12.06 1.27
CA TYR A 72 1.24 -12.17 2.17
C TYR A 72 -0.09 -11.87 1.49
N TRP A 73 -0.09 -11.55 0.18
CA TRP A 73 -1.31 -11.16 -0.51
C TRP A 73 -2.31 -12.30 -0.57
N PHE A 74 -3.49 -12.04 -0.02
CA PHE A 74 -4.62 -12.94 -0.16
C PHE A 74 -5.14 -12.88 -1.60
N PRO A 75 -5.25 -14.02 -2.30
CA PRO A 75 -5.59 -14.02 -3.71
C PRO A 75 -7.05 -13.59 -3.91
N VAL A 76 -7.28 -12.65 -4.84
CA VAL A 76 -8.63 -12.16 -5.20
C VAL A 76 -9.55 -13.30 -5.62
N SER A 77 -9.01 -14.36 -6.23
CA SER A 77 -9.79 -15.55 -6.60
C SER A 77 -10.39 -16.29 -5.41
N SER A 78 -9.78 -16.15 -4.23
CA SER A 78 -10.24 -16.73 -2.97
C SER A 78 -11.03 -15.75 -2.12
N MET A 79 -11.19 -14.49 -2.56
CA MET A 79 -12.09 -13.56 -1.86
C MET A 79 -13.52 -14.06 -1.96
N PRO A 80 -14.25 -14.10 -0.84
CA PRO A 80 -15.63 -14.52 -0.86
C PRO A 80 -16.46 -13.61 -1.77
N LYS A 81 -17.44 -14.20 -2.47
CA LYS A 81 -18.28 -13.49 -3.43
C LYS A 81 -19.72 -13.52 -2.94
N ASN A 82 -20.46 -12.47 -3.24
CA ASN A 82 -21.90 -12.39 -2.98
C ASN A 82 -22.31 -12.60 -1.51
N GLY A 83 -21.44 -12.24 -0.56
CA GLY A 83 -21.73 -12.37 0.87
C GLY A 83 -21.63 -13.79 1.42
N GLU A 84 -21.07 -14.71 0.65
CA GLU A 84 -20.63 -16.02 1.14
C GLU A 84 -19.35 -15.86 1.98
N ASP A 85 -19.05 -16.86 2.82
CA ASP A 85 -17.77 -17.00 3.55
C ASP A 85 -16.80 -17.89 2.75
#